data_AF-A0A1V5QY91-F1
#
_entry.id   AF-A0A1V5QY91-F1
#
_cell.length_a   1.000
_cell.length_b   1.000
_cell.length_c   1.000
_cell.angle_alpha   90.00
_cell.angle_beta   90.00
_cell.angle_gamma   90.00
#
_symmetry.space_group_name_H-M   'P 1'
#
loop_
_entity.id
_entity.type
_entity.pdbx_description
1 polymer ?
#
loop_
_entity_poly.entity_id
_entity_poly.type
_entity_poly.pdbx_seq_one_letter_code
_entity_poly.pdbx_strand_id
1 'polypeptide(L)'
;MNRAYMLEFMRRHPQYRYQLQTNGTLLDDLPDEILSNLSNILISVDGGERITDHYRGRGVYRQVMRNVDAIRSRVPGTLTARMTWSDPDITFEEIDDLAHLFDYVYFQFVAGEAYEPEAVEKRKAVLTQLVDRFFAGHRRLFPIIPIMGSVRNKVMPSRAQELYHGLTQCRVSTHIINVMPDGRIFPCPDLLYLPEMQQGDVIANWLKPSPLQPHPDMPCEGCEAFHFCLRNCMKNLYLAYVKNDLDYRAKVVEPICDLVRHLGREIDRHDPQAWYGKASLPVKRALRDCEVYEYVEIMP
;
A
#
# COMPACT_ATOMS: atom_id res chain seq x y z
N MET A 1 -18.51 10.17 -8.39
CA MET A 1 -18.14 10.38 -6.97
C MET A 1 -19.36 10.90 -6.22
N ASN A 2 -19.76 10.26 -5.12
CA ASN A 2 -20.96 10.66 -4.35
C ASN A 2 -20.61 11.72 -3.28
N ARG A 3 -20.44 12.97 -3.71
CA ARG A 3 -19.99 14.08 -2.84
C ARG A 3 -20.98 14.39 -1.71
N ALA A 4 -22.28 14.27 -1.99
CA ALA A 4 -23.33 14.56 -1.02
C ALA A 4 -23.23 13.62 0.20
N TYR A 5 -23.05 12.32 -0.06
CA TYR A 5 -22.85 11.33 1.00
C TYR A 5 -21.56 11.58 1.79
N MET A 6 -20.45 11.92 1.12
CA MET A 6 -19.20 12.24 1.81
C MET A 6 -19.36 13.40 2.80
N LEU A 7 -20.00 14.49 2.37
CA LEU A 7 -20.28 15.64 3.24
C LEU A 7 -21.21 15.27 4.41
N GLU A 8 -22.30 14.55 4.12
CA GLU A 8 -23.22 14.10 5.17
C GLU A 8 -22.51 13.24 6.21
N PHE A 9 -21.70 12.28 5.77
CA PHE A 9 -20.97 11.37 6.65
C PHE A 9 -19.90 12.10 7.47
N MET A 10 -19.15 13.02 6.84
CA MET A 10 -18.14 13.85 7.51
C MET A 10 -18.76 14.76 8.58
N ARG A 11 -19.88 15.40 8.27
CA ARG A 11 -20.62 16.25 9.22
C ARG A 11 -21.25 15.45 10.35
N ARG A 12 -21.68 14.22 10.09
CA ARG A 12 -22.26 13.32 11.11
C ARG A 12 -21.21 12.77 12.06
N HIS A 13 -19.97 12.59 11.61
CA HIS A 13 -18.89 11.97 12.38
C HIS A 13 -17.61 12.83 12.44
N PRO A 14 -17.67 14.12 12.83
CA PRO A 14 -16.57 15.06 12.66
C PRO A 14 -15.28 14.71 13.43
N GLN A 15 -15.38 13.85 14.44
CA GLN A 15 -14.26 13.31 15.20
C GLN A 15 -13.48 12.19 14.50
N TYR A 16 -13.93 11.70 13.35
CA TYR A 16 -13.24 10.65 12.60
C TYR A 16 -12.12 11.21 11.73
N ARG A 17 -11.13 10.36 11.48
CA ARG A 17 -10.08 10.63 10.50
C ARG A 17 -10.50 10.11 9.14
N TYR A 18 -10.40 10.94 8.11
CA TYR A 18 -10.81 10.58 6.75
C TYR A 18 -9.62 10.43 5.81
N GLN A 19 -9.75 9.44 4.92
CA GLN A 19 -8.86 9.23 3.80
C GLN A 19 -9.70 9.02 2.54
N LEU A 20 -9.22 9.53 1.40
CA LEU A 20 -9.83 9.34 0.10
C LEU A 20 -8.90 8.54 -0.81
N GLN A 21 -9.40 7.47 -1.44
CA GLN A 21 -8.73 6.83 -2.56
C GLN A 21 -9.48 7.15 -3.86
N THR A 22 -8.77 7.61 -4.89
CA THR A 22 -9.37 8.15 -6.11
C THR A 22 -8.46 8.02 -7.33
N ASN A 23 -9.05 8.02 -8.53
CA ASN A 23 -8.33 8.11 -9.80
C ASN A 23 -7.78 9.53 -10.10
N GLY A 24 -8.12 10.51 -9.26
CA GLY A 24 -7.59 11.87 -9.34
C GLY A 24 -8.28 12.79 -10.34
N THR A 25 -9.13 12.29 -11.24
CA THR A 25 -9.63 13.08 -12.37
C THR A 25 -10.70 14.12 -12.03
N LEU A 26 -11.32 14.02 -10.85
CA LEU A 26 -12.37 14.94 -10.36
C LEU A 26 -12.02 15.59 -9.01
N LEU A 27 -10.72 15.65 -8.68
CA LEU A 27 -10.22 16.15 -7.40
C LEU A 27 -10.38 17.67 -7.26
N ASP A 28 -10.13 18.42 -8.33
CA ASP A 28 -10.22 19.88 -8.40
C ASP A 28 -11.61 20.41 -8.04
N ASP A 29 -12.65 19.65 -8.40
CA ASP A 29 -14.07 19.93 -8.16
C ASP A 29 -14.59 19.39 -6.80
N LEU A 30 -13.70 18.97 -5.89
CA LEU A 30 -14.10 18.65 -4.51
C LEU A 30 -14.30 19.93 -3.68
N PRO A 31 -15.36 20.04 -2.86
CA PRO A 31 -15.53 21.15 -1.93
C PRO A 31 -14.39 21.25 -0.91
N ASP A 32 -14.06 22.47 -0.49
CA ASP A 32 -13.02 22.74 0.53
C ASP A 32 -13.31 22.00 1.83
N GLU A 33 -14.57 21.91 2.24
CA GLU A 33 -14.99 21.19 3.45
C GLU A 33 -14.64 19.69 3.40
N ILE A 34 -14.61 19.08 2.22
CA ILE A 34 -14.12 17.70 2.08
C ILE A 34 -12.60 17.71 2.16
N LEU A 35 -11.94 18.51 1.32
CA LEU A 35 -10.47 18.51 1.18
C LEU A 35 -9.75 18.84 2.48
N SER A 36 -10.26 19.79 3.26
CA SER A 36 -9.67 20.22 4.52
C SER A 36 -9.77 19.16 5.63
N ASN A 37 -10.67 18.19 5.48
CA ASN A 37 -10.90 17.11 6.46
C ASN A 37 -10.21 15.78 6.08
N LEU A 38 -9.49 15.74 4.95
CA LEU A 38 -8.75 14.56 4.53
C LEU A 38 -7.33 14.57 5.09
N SER A 39 -6.99 13.55 5.88
CA SER A 39 -5.62 13.34 6.38
C SER A 39 -4.69 12.79 5.31
N ASN A 40 -5.23 12.06 4.33
CA ASN A 40 -4.49 11.57 3.18
C ASN A 40 -5.40 11.38 1.97
N ILE A 41 -4.85 11.60 0.78
CA ILE A 41 -5.47 11.27 -0.50
C ILE A 41 -4.56 10.31 -1.26
N LEU A 42 -5.01 9.07 -1.47
CA LEU A 42 -4.35 8.12 -2.36
C LEU A 42 -4.82 8.34 -3.79
N ILE A 43 -3.88 8.74 -4.63
CA ILE A 43 -4.15 9.17 -6.00
C ILE A 43 -3.51 8.16 -6.94
N SER A 44 -4.36 7.49 -7.70
CA SER A 44 -3.95 6.42 -8.59
C SER A 44 -3.15 6.92 -9.80
N VAL A 45 -1.84 6.66 -9.79
CA VAL A 45 -0.85 6.99 -10.83
C VAL A 45 0.17 5.86 -10.87
N ASP A 46 0.35 5.20 -12.02
CA ASP A 46 1.08 3.92 -12.11
C ASP A 46 2.56 4.05 -12.51
N GLY A 47 3.09 5.26 -12.57
CA GLY A 47 4.44 5.56 -13.04
C GLY A 47 4.43 6.86 -13.85
N GLY A 48 5.27 6.95 -14.88
CA GLY A 48 5.28 8.09 -15.78
C GLY A 48 4.03 8.18 -16.67
N GLU A 49 4.00 9.20 -17.54
CA GLU A 49 2.86 9.49 -18.42
C GLU A 49 2.50 8.29 -19.30
N ARG A 50 3.49 7.65 -19.93
CA ARG A 50 3.28 6.51 -20.84
C ARG A 50 2.53 5.36 -20.15
N ILE A 51 3.02 4.95 -18.97
CA ILE A 51 2.45 3.81 -18.23
C ILE A 51 1.09 4.16 -17.67
N THR A 52 0.97 5.32 -17.02
CA THR A 52 -0.29 5.77 -16.44
C THR A 52 -1.38 5.87 -17.52
N ASP A 53 -1.06 6.46 -18.67
CA ASP A 53 -2.03 6.61 -19.76
C ASP A 53 -2.38 5.26 -20.43
N HIS A 54 -1.44 4.31 -20.46
CA HIS A 54 -1.69 2.96 -20.98
C HIS A 54 -2.76 2.22 -20.16
N TYR A 55 -2.65 2.24 -18.83
CA TYR A 55 -3.57 1.50 -17.95
C TYR A 55 -4.83 2.30 -17.55
N ARG A 56 -4.75 3.63 -17.50
CA ARG A 56 -5.82 4.47 -16.94
C ARG A 56 -6.54 5.32 -17.97
N GLY A 57 -6.01 5.40 -19.19
CA GLY A 57 -6.59 6.14 -20.31
C GLY A 57 -5.74 7.33 -20.74
N ARG A 58 -5.80 7.65 -22.04
CA ARG A 58 -5.01 8.71 -22.66
C ARG A 58 -5.24 10.07 -21.98
N GLY A 59 -4.16 10.76 -21.62
CA GLY A 59 -4.15 12.08 -21.00
C GLY A 59 -4.47 12.10 -19.50
N VAL A 60 -4.66 10.93 -18.87
CA VAL A 60 -5.00 10.84 -17.45
C VAL A 60 -3.84 11.34 -16.59
N TYR A 61 -2.60 10.99 -16.91
CA TYR A 61 -1.45 11.46 -16.14
C TYR A 61 -1.43 12.98 -16.01
N ARG A 62 -1.52 13.70 -17.14
CA ARG A 62 -1.54 15.18 -17.14
C ARG A 62 -2.75 15.75 -16.40
N GLN A 63 -3.92 15.14 -16.54
CA GLN A 63 -5.11 15.59 -15.81
C GLN A 63 -4.91 15.43 -14.30
N VAL A 64 -4.36 14.30 -13.85
CA VAL A 64 -4.11 14.04 -12.43
C VAL A 64 -3.08 15.02 -11.88
N MET A 65 -1.96 15.26 -12.60
CA MET A 65 -0.95 16.23 -12.15
C MET A 65 -1.53 17.64 -12.00
N ARG A 66 -2.36 18.09 -12.97
CA ARG A 66 -3.05 19.39 -12.87
C ARG A 66 -3.98 19.45 -11.67
N ASN A 67 -4.75 18.39 -11.43
CA ASN A 67 -5.69 18.37 -10.32
C ASN A 67 -5.00 18.31 -8.95
N VAL A 68 -3.88 17.58 -8.85
CA VAL A 68 -3.02 17.54 -7.66
C VAL A 68 -2.53 18.93 -7.31
N ASP A 69 -1.99 19.66 -8.30
CA ASP A 69 -1.52 21.04 -8.12
C ASP A 69 -2.67 21.96 -7.68
N ALA A 70 -3.83 21.84 -8.33
CA ALA A 70 -5.01 22.66 -8.03
C ALA A 70 -5.57 22.46 -6.60
N ILE A 71 -5.39 21.29 -5.99
CA ILE A 71 -5.89 21.02 -4.63
C ILE A 71 -4.82 21.11 -3.54
N ARG A 72 -3.53 21.18 -3.88
CA ARG A 72 -2.43 21.04 -2.91
C ARG A 72 -2.54 22.01 -1.73
N SER A 73 -2.90 23.25 -1.96
CA SER A 73 -3.06 24.28 -0.91
C SER A 73 -4.33 24.12 -0.06
N ARG A 74 -5.28 23.31 -0.52
CA ARG A 74 -6.59 23.06 0.10
C ARG A 74 -6.60 21.79 0.95
N VAL A 75 -5.54 20.98 0.87
CA VAL A 75 -5.38 19.71 1.60
C VAL A 75 -4.28 19.86 2.66
N PRO A 76 -4.65 19.97 3.95
CA PRO A 76 -3.68 20.04 5.04
C PRO A 76 -2.99 18.69 5.30
N GLY A 77 -3.63 17.59 4.91
CA GLY A 77 -3.07 16.24 4.96
C GLY A 77 -2.07 15.96 3.82
N THR A 78 -1.85 14.68 3.57
CA THR A 78 -0.85 14.23 2.58
C THR A 78 -1.48 13.82 1.26
N LEU A 79 -0.73 13.98 0.17
CA LEU A 79 -1.04 13.43 -1.15
C LEU A 79 -0.08 12.28 -1.41
N THR A 80 -0.63 11.08 -1.57
CA THR A 80 0.14 9.85 -1.80
C THR A 80 -0.12 9.34 -3.22
N ALA A 81 0.93 9.21 -4.04
CA ALA A 81 0.83 8.48 -5.29
C ALA A 81 0.59 7.00 -4.99
N ARG A 82 -0.54 6.45 -5.43
CA ARG A 82 -0.89 5.03 -5.34
C ARG A 82 -0.60 4.37 -6.68
N MET A 83 0.51 3.66 -6.75
CA MET A 83 0.97 2.98 -7.96
C MET A 83 0.66 1.49 -7.91
N THR A 84 0.04 0.95 -8.95
CA THR A 84 0.03 -0.50 -9.16
C THR A 84 1.15 -0.84 -10.14
N TRP A 85 2.15 -1.59 -9.69
CA TRP A 85 3.34 -1.93 -10.46
C TRP A 85 3.05 -3.09 -11.41
N SER A 86 2.24 -2.81 -12.43
CA SER A 86 1.81 -3.78 -13.44
C SER A 86 2.86 -3.98 -14.53
N ASP A 87 3.43 -2.89 -15.05
CA ASP A 87 4.36 -2.93 -16.18
C ASP A 87 5.81 -3.15 -15.68
N PRO A 88 6.55 -4.13 -16.22
CA PRO A 88 7.93 -4.37 -15.84
C PRO A 88 8.90 -3.28 -16.31
N ASP A 89 8.51 -2.42 -17.25
CA ASP A 89 9.33 -1.33 -17.78
C ASP A 89 9.16 -0.02 -17.01
N ILE A 90 8.42 0.00 -15.89
CA ILE A 90 8.44 1.13 -14.94
C ILE A 90 9.87 1.26 -14.40
N THR A 91 10.44 2.45 -14.59
CA THR A 91 11.84 2.76 -14.25
C THR A 91 12.00 3.29 -12.83
N PHE A 92 13.24 3.35 -12.35
CA PHE A 92 13.57 4.03 -11.08
C PHE A 92 13.23 5.51 -11.17
N GLU A 93 13.57 6.16 -12.28
CA GLU A 93 13.37 7.59 -12.52
C GLU A 93 11.89 7.96 -12.43
N GLU A 94 10.99 7.17 -13.02
CA GLU A 94 9.55 7.41 -12.93
C GLU A 94 9.01 7.35 -11.49
N ILE A 95 9.56 6.46 -10.65
CA ILE A 95 9.18 6.35 -9.23
C ILE A 95 9.79 7.49 -8.41
N ASP A 96 11.06 7.86 -8.67
CA ASP A 96 11.73 8.98 -8.01
C ASP A 96 11.04 10.31 -8.36
N ASP A 97 10.62 10.50 -9.61
CA ASP A 97 9.84 11.66 -10.05
C ASP A 97 8.52 11.79 -9.29
N LEU A 98 7.78 10.69 -9.11
CA LEU A 98 6.58 10.69 -8.27
C LEU A 98 6.90 11.05 -6.81
N ALA A 99 8.05 10.63 -6.28
CA ALA A 99 8.49 10.98 -4.93
C ALA A 99 8.90 12.46 -4.77
N HIS A 100 9.15 13.19 -5.87
CA HIS A 100 9.32 14.65 -5.86
C HIS A 100 7.98 15.40 -5.99
N LEU A 101 6.97 14.78 -6.61
CA LEU A 101 5.66 15.38 -6.86
C LEU A 101 4.64 15.15 -5.73
N PHE A 102 4.78 14.05 -4.99
CA PHE A 102 3.87 13.64 -3.91
C PHE A 102 4.60 13.61 -2.56
N ASP A 103 3.83 13.66 -1.47
CA ASP A 103 4.40 13.52 -0.12
C ASP A 103 4.93 12.11 0.09
N TYR A 104 4.26 11.12 -0.51
CA TYR A 104 4.61 9.70 -0.46
C TYR A 104 4.31 8.99 -1.78
N VAL A 105 5.07 7.93 -2.05
CA VAL A 105 4.73 6.94 -3.07
C VAL A 105 4.43 5.62 -2.37
N TYR A 106 3.25 5.09 -2.67
CA TYR A 106 2.80 3.77 -2.26
C TYR A 106 2.62 2.90 -3.49
N PHE A 107 3.52 1.93 -3.67
CA PHE A 107 3.37 0.94 -4.71
C PHE A 107 2.91 -0.41 -4.18
N GLN A 108 2.08 -1.10 -4.95
CA GLN A 108 1.79 -2.51 -4.78
C GLN A 108 2.05 -3.26 -6.08
N PHE A 109 2.58 -4.47 -5.99
CA PHE A 109 2.69 -5.37 -7.11
C PHE A 109 1.30 -5.81 -7.59
N VAL A 110 1.12 -5.91 -8.91
CA VAL A 110 -0.19 -6.29 -9.47
C VAL A 110 -0.57 -7.71 -9.07
N ALA A 111 -1.76 -7.93 -8.52
CA ALA A 111 -2.24 -9.27 -8.21
C ALA A 111 -2.85 -9.96 -9.44
N GLY A 112 -2.05 -10.09 -10.50
CA GLY A 112 -2.41 -10.67 -11.80
C GLY A 112 -1.17 -11.18 -12.54
N GLU A 113 -1.37 -11.81 -13.69
CA GLU A 113 -0.25 -12.35 -14.49
C GLU A 113 0.61 -11.21 -15.06
N ALA A 114 1.79 -10.97 -14.48
CA ALA A 114 2.75 -9.97 -14.94
C ALA A 114 4.22 -10.32 -14.60
N TYR A 115 4.48 -11.61 -14.32
CA TYR A 115 5.69 -12.09 -13.63
C TYR A 115 6.49 -13.13 -14.43
N GLU A 116 6.55 -12.95 -15.74
CA GLU A 116 7.55 -13.67 -16.55
C GLU A 116 8.97 -13.44 -15.98
N PRO A 117 9.91 -14.38 -16.12
CA PRO A 117 11.22 -14.29 -15.47
C PRO A 117 11.96 -12.95 -15.71
N GLU A 118 11.96 -12.46 -16.95
CA GLU A 118 12.56 -11.16 -17.29
C GLU A 118 11.87 -9.99 -16.57
N ALA A 119 10.54 -10.04 -16.45
CA ALA A 119 9.73 -9.03 -15.78
C ALA A 119 10.01 -9.00 -14.26
N VAL A 120 10.31 -10.15 -13.66
CA VAL A 120 10.73 -10.24 -12.26
C VAL A 120 12.12 -9.62 -12.09
N GLU A 121 13.08 -9.96 -12.95
CA GLU A 121 14.46 -9.42 -12.88
C GLU A 121 14.51 -7.90 -13.09
N LYS A 122 13.72 -7.36 -14.02
CA LYS A 122 13.56 -5.91 -14.19
C LYS A 122 13.07 -5.23 -12.90
N ARG A 123 12.03 -5.79 -12.27
CA ARG A 123 11.52 -5.26 -10.99
C ARG A 123 12.54 -5.35 -9.86
N LYS A 124 13.32 -6.45 -9.78
CA LYS A 124 14.43 -6.58 -8.81
C LYS A 124 15.48 -5.49 -9.01
N ALA A 125 15.86 -5.20 -10.25
CA ALA A 125 16.83 -4.15 -10.55
C ALA A 125 16.33 -2.75 -10.11
N VAL A 126 15.05 -2.44 -10.31
CA VAL A 126 14.47 -1.18 -9.83
C VAL A 126 14.35 -1.15 -8.31
N LEU A 127 13.93 -2.25 -7.67
CA LEU A 127 13.90 -2.36 -6.20
C LEU A 127 15.28 -2.10 -5.58
N THR A 128 16.34 -2.67 -6.13
CA THR A 128 17.72 -2.40 -5.69
C THR A 128 18.03 -0.91 -5.73
N GLN A 129 17.75 -0.24 -6.85
CA GLN A 129 17.99 1.20 -6.99
C GLN A 129 17.18 2.04 -5.99
N LEU A 130 15.91 1.70 -5.75
CA LEU A 130 15.08 2.39 -4.77
C LEU A 130 15.61 2.20 -3.34
N VAL A 131 16.11 1.01 -3.00
CA VAL A 131 16.74 0.72 -1.71
C VAL A 131 18.04 1.51 -1.56
N ASP A 132 18.91 1.49 -2.56
CA ASP A 132 20.17 2.26 -2.56
C ASP A 132 19.90 3.75 -2.37
N ARG A 133 18.90 4.28 -3.09
CA ARG A 133 18.45 5.68 -2.97
C ARG A 133 17.94 6.02 -1.56
N PHE A 134 17.22 5.10 -0.92
CA PHE A 134 16.74 5.25 0.46
C PHE A 134 17.91 5.36 1.44
N PHE A 135 18.87 4.43 1.37
CA PHE A 135 19.98 4.36 2.31
C PHE A 135 21.06 5.44 2.08
N ALA A 136 21.17 6.00 0.88
CA ALA A 136 22.03 7.15 0.62
C ALA A 136 21.64 8.39 1.46
N GLY A 137 20.37 8.54 1.81
CA GLY A 137 19.85 9.68 2.57
C GLY A 137 19.94 9.49 4.09
N HIS A 138 20.57 10.42 4.81
CA HIS A 138 20.62 10.41 6.30
C HIS A 138 19.91 11.63 6.94
N ARG A 139 19.62 12.66 6.12
CA ARG A 139 19.03 13.94 6.56
C ARG A 139 17.58 14.12 6.13
N ARG A 140 17.16 13.43 5.07
CA ARG A 140 15.78 13.40 4.56
C ARG A 140 15.44 11.97 4.19
N LEU A 141 14.26 11.53 4.59
CA LEU A 141 13.75 10.19 4.27
C LEU A 141 13.28 10.17 2.82
N PHE A 142 13.61 9.11 2.08
CA PHE A 142 13.06 8.87 0.76
C PHE A 142 11.63 8.30 0.91
N PRO A 143 10.58 8.97 0.42
CA PRO A 143 9.21 8.73 0.88
C PRO A 143 8.49 7.59 0.16
N ILE A 144 9.15 6.43 0.06
CA ILE A 144 8.59 5.22 -0.56
C ILE A 144 8.05 4.30 0.53
N ILE A 145 6.72 4.25 0.69
CA ILE A 145 6.06 3.60 1.84
C ILE A 145 6.48 2.13 1.99
N PRO A 146 6.52 1.29 0.93
CA PRO A 146 6.93 -0.10 1.08
C PRO A 146 8.35 -0.30 1.62
N ILE A 147 9.27 0.59 1.24
CA ILE A 147 10.66 0.55 1.72
C ILE A 147 10.74 1.09 3.14
N MET A 148 10.09 2.23 3.41
CA MET A 148 9.99 2.81 4.75
C MET A 148 9.44 1.79 5.76
N GLY A 149 8.34 1.12 5.44
CA GLY A 149 7.73 0.10 6.29
C GLY A 149 8.61 -1.12 6.51
N SER A 150 9.24 -1.63 5.44
CA SER A 150 10.15 -2.77 5.51
C SER A 150 11.38 -2.46 6.39
N VAL A 151 12.00 -1.29 6.21
CA VAL A 151 13.12 -0.83 7.04
C VAL A 151 12.67 -0.63 8.48
N ARG A 152 11.52 0.03 8.72
CA ARG A 152 10.96 0.22 10.06
C ARG A 152 10.80 -1.12 10.78
N ASN A 153 10.23 -2.13 10.13
CA ASN A 153 10.01 -3.43 10.74
C ASN A 153 11.32 -4.18 11.01
N LYS A 154 12.33 -4.06 10.15
CA LYS A 154 13.67 -4.63 10.40
C LYS A 154 14.40 -3.94 11.56
N VAL A 155 14.26 -2.61 11.68
CA VAL A 155 14.89 -1.84 12.76
C VAL A 155 14.15 -2.00 14.08
N MET A 156 12.82 -2.08 14.04
CA MET A 156 11.90 -2.09 15.20
C MET A 156 10.86 -3.21 15.07
N PRO A 157 11.25 -4.49 15.23
CA PRO A 157 10.37 -5.63 14.99
C PRO A 157 9.15 -5.68 15.93
N SER A 158 9.28 -5.17 17.17
CA SER A 158 8.14 -5.13 18.11
C SER A 158 7.00 -4.25 17.59
N ARG A 159 7.29 -3.17 16.87
CA ARG A 159 6.27 -2.28 16.28
C ARG A 159 5.45 -2.99 15.21
N ALA A 160 6.09 -3.84 14.42
CA ALA A 160 5.38 -4.66 13.43
C ALA A 160 4.40 -5.62 14.10
N GLN A 161 4.75 -6.18 15.26
CA GLN A 161 3.88 -7.09 15.99
C GLN A 161 2.76 -6.35 16.73
N GLU A 162 3.07 -5.29 17.47
CA GLU A 162 2.11 -4.54 18.30
C GLU A 162 0.94 -3.98 17.47
N LEU A 163 1.22 -3.39 16.30
CA LEU A 163 0.19 -2.75 15.48
C LEU A 163 -0.76 -3.74 14.80
N TYR A 164 -0.31 -4.98 14.57
CA TYR A 164 -1.02 -5.96 13.75
C TYR A 164 -1.28 -7.29 14.48
N HIS A 165 -1.06 -7.32 15.79
CA HIS A 165 -1.13 -8.52 16.64
C HIS A 165 -0.30 -9.70 16.08
N GLY A 166 0.82 -9.40 15.42
CA GLY A 166 1.66 -10.40 14.75
C GLY A 166 1.00 -11.14 13.56
N LEU A 167 -0.16 -10.69 13.08
CA LEU A 167 -0.88 -11.33 11.97
C LEU A 167 -0.39 -10.82 10.61
N THR A 168 -1.07 -9.82 10.03
CA THR A 168 -0.77 -9.25 8.71
C THR A 168 -0.89 -7.74 8.71
N GLN A 169 -0.05 -7.07 7.93
CA GLN A 169 0.06 -5.61 7.91
C GLN A 169 -1.08 -4.93 7.16
N CYS A 170 -1.76 -5.64 6.26
CA CYS A 170 -3.02 -5.16 5.64
C CYS A 170 -4.22 -5.19 6.60
N ARG A 171 -4.06 -5.77 7.81
CA ARG A 171 -5.04 -5.82 8.92
C ARG A 171 -6.32 -6.59 8.62
N VAL A 172 -6.41 -7.26 7.48
CA VAL A 172 -7.57 -8.08 7.10
C VAL A 172 -7.82 -9.21 8.09
N SER A 173 -6.80 -9.64 8.83
CA SER A 173 -6.91 -10.65 9.88
C SER A 173 -7.12 -10.07 11.29
N THR A 174 -7.10 -8.75 11.45
CA THR A 174 -7.27 -8.07 12.74
C THR A 174 -8.52 -7.19 12.78
N HIS A 175 -8.41 -5.92 12.38
CA HIS A 175 -9.40 -4.88 12.71
C HIS A 175 -9.88 -4.05 11.50
N ILE A 176 -9.44 -4.35 10.28
CA ILE A 176 -9.99 -3.68 9.09
C ILE A 176 -11.31 -4.34 8.67
N ILE A 177 -12.27 -3.52 8.28
CA ILE A 177 -13.55 -3.95 7.72
C ILE A 177 -13.79 -3.17 6.43
N ASN A 178 -14.35 -3.85 5.43
CA ASN A 178 -14.76 -3.23 4.17
C ASN A 178 -16.27 -3.34 4.07
N VAL A 179 -16.95 -2.20 4.07
CA VAL A 179 -18.41 -2.12 4.00
C VAL A 179 -18.82 -1.81 2.57
N MET A 180 -19.63 -2.69 2.01
CA MET A 180 -20.20 -2.54 0.67
C MET A 180 -21.35 -1.53 0.65
N PRO A 181 -21.71 -0.95 -0.51
CA PRO A 181 -22.87 -0.06 -0.61
C PRO A 181 -24.19 -0.68 -0.18
N ASP A 182 -24.31 -2.02 -0.24
CA ASP A 182 -25.48 -2.77 0.23
C ASP A 182 -25.43 -3.13 1.73
N GLY A 183 -24.38 -2.71 2.43
CA GLY A 183 -24.20 -2.92 3.86
C GLY A 183 -23.45 -4.19 4.26
N ARG A 184 -23.16 -5.11 3.32
CA ARG A 184 -22.39 -6.32 3.62
C ARG A 184 -20.93 -5.98 3.96
N ILE A 185 -20.35 -6.73 4.89
CA ILE A 185 -19.00 -6.50 5.41
C ILE A 185 -18.08 -7.65 5.01
N PHE A 186 -16.91 -7.32 4.46
CA PHE A 186 -15.87 -8.26 4.03
C PHE A 186 -14.49 -7.88 4.59
N PRO A 187 -13.56 -8.84 4.75
CA PRO A 187 -12.22 -8.54 5.24
C PRO A 187 -11.33 -7.89 4.18
N CYS A 188 -11.59 -8.11 2.89
CA CYS A 188 -10.78 -7.61 1.78
C CYS A 188 -11.69 -7.18 0.62
N PRO A 189 -11.46 -6.00 -0.01
CA PRO A 189 -12.25 -5.52 -1.14
C PRO A 189 -12.05 -6.35 -2.42
N ASP A 190 -11.00 -7.19 -2.47
CA ASP A 190 -10.77 -8.09 -3.61
C ASP A 190 -11.53 -9.42 -3.49
N LEU A 191 -12.20 -9.71 -2.35
CA LEU A 191 -12.87 -10.99 -2.10
C LEU A 191 -14.39 -10.88 -1.92
N LEU A 192 -14.97 -9.77 -2.37
CA LEU A 192 -16.40 -9.46 -2.23
C LEU A 192 -17.31 -10.48 -2.95
N TYR A 193 -16.76 -11.23 -3.89
CA TYR A 193 -17.46 -12.25 -4.67
C TYR A 193 -17.52 -13.62 -3.98
N LEU A 194 -16.82 -13.82 -2.86
CA LEU A 194 -16.82 -15.08 -2.10
C LEU A 194 -17.81 -14.99 -0.93
N PRO A 195 -18.95 -15.70 -0.95
CA PRO A 195 -19.93 -15.64 0.13
C PRO A 195 -19.36 -16.04 1.50
N GLU A 196 -18.42 -16.98 1.53
CA GLU A 196 -17.73 -17.41 2.75
C GLU A 196 -16.83 -16.34 3.38
N MET A 197 -16.52 -15.27 2.64
CA MET A 197 -15.75 -14.13 3.13
C MET A 197 -16.62 -13.06 3.78
N GLN A 198 -17.95 -13.17 3.73
CA GLN A 198 -18.82 -12.24 4.41
C GLN A 198 -18.64 -12.37 5.93
N GLN A 199 -18.09 -11.33 6.55
CA GLN A 199 -17.85 -11.27 7.99
C GLN A 199 -18.90 -10.47 8.74
N GLY A 200 -19.81 -9.78 8.05
CA GLY A 200 -20.84 -8.98 8.70
C GLY A 200 -21.86 -8.37 7.76
N ASP A 201 -22.77 -7.61 8.37
CA ASP A 201 -23.77 -6.80 7.69
C ASP A 201 -24.21 -5.65 8.62
N VAL A 202 -24.10 -4.40 8.14
CA VAL A 202 -24.46 -3.22 8.94
C VAL A 202 -25.98 -3.05 9.09
N ILE A 203 -26.79 -3.53 8.13
CA ILE A 203 -28.25 -3.42 8.14
C ILE A 203 -28.84 -4.50 9.05
N ALA A 204 -28.38 -5.74 8.89
CA ALA A 204 -28.75 -6.85 9.78
C ALA A 204 -28.03 -6.80 11.13
N ASN A 205 -27.11 -5.86 11.32
CA ASN A 205 -26.41 -5.54 12.57
C ASN A 205 -25.69 -6.75 13.21
N TRP A 206 -24.83 -7.41 12.44
CA TRP A 206 -23.97 -8.48 12.94
C TRP A 206 -22.56 -8.39 12.37
N LEU A 207 -21.58 -8.85 13.16
CA LEU A 207 -20.17 -8.92 12.79
C LEU A 207 -19.54 -10.16 13.43
N LYS A 208 -18.69 -10.85 12.68
CA LYS A 208 -17.87 -11.98 13.10
C LYS A 208 -16.39 -11.63 12.92
N PRO A 209 -15.48 -12.35 13.60
CA PRO A 209 -14.06 -12.27 13.29
C PRO A 209 -13.80 -12.52 11.80
N SER A 210 -12.76 -11.88 11.27
CA SER A 210 -12.41 -12.06 9.86
C SER A 210 -12.16 -13.53 9.54
N PRO A 211 -12.79 -14.08 8.47
CA PRO A 211 -12.51 -15.43 7.99
C PRO A 211 -11.16 -15.51 7.27
N LEU A 212 -10.55 -14.37 6.90
CA LEU A 212 -9.27 -14.29 6.22
C LEU A 212 -8.11 -14.27 7.24
N GLN A 213 -7.77 -15.45 7.75
CA GLN A 213 -6.76 -15.67 8.78
C GLN A 213 -5.51 -16.41 8.26
N PRO A 214 -4.35 -16.28 8.93
CA PRO A 214 -3.21 -17.16 8.70
C PRO A 214 -3.61 -18.63 8.73
N HIS A 215 -3.06 -19.42 7.82
CA HIS A 215 -3.36 -20.85 7.69
C HIS A 215 -2.05 -21.67 7.70
N PRO A 216 -2.02 -22.87 8.29
CA PRO A 216 -0.83 -23.74 8.30
C PRO A 216 -0.27 -24.07 6.92
N ASP A 217 -1.10 -24.06 5.88
CA ASP A 217 -0.66 -24.31 4.49
C ASP A 217 0.14 -23.14 3.89
N MET A 218 0.12 -21.96 4.52
CA MET A 218 0.89 -20.82 4.08
C MET A 218 2.36 -21.00 4.51
N PRO A 219 3.35 -20.81 3.62
CA PRO A 219 4.75 -21.11 3.92
C PRO A 219 5.45 -20.01 4.73
N CYS A 220 4.69 -19.06 5.26
CA CYS A 220 5.23 -17.80 5.76
C CYS A 220 6.11 -17.96 6.99
N GLU A 221 5.77 -18.87 7.91
CA GLU A 221 6.49 -19.01 9.19
C GLU A 221 7.92 -19.52 9.03
N GLY A 222 8.19 -20.26 7.94
CA GLY A 222 9.54 -20.71 7.57
C GLY A 222 10.26 -19.76 6.60
N CYS A 223 9.65 -18.64 6.21
CA CYS A 223 10.20 -17.74 5.20
C CYS A 223 11.19 -16.73 5.82
N GLU A 224 12.31 -16.50 5.14
CA GLU A 224 13.34 -15.52 5.56
C GLU A 224 12.82 -14.08 5.71
N ALA A 225 11.72 -13.75 5.03
CA ALA A 225 11.13 -12.42 5.06
C ALA A 225 10.09 -12.23 6.18
N PHE A 226 9.73 -13.30 6.91
CA PHE A 226 8.56 -13.30 7.79
C PHE A 226 8.53 -12.16 8.79
N HIS A 227 9.66 -11.86 9.43
CA HIS A 227 9.76 -10.87 10.52
C HIS A 227 9.45 -9.44 10.09
N PHE A 228 9.70 -9.08 8.83
CA PHE A 228 9.39 -7.74 8.33
C PHE A 228 8.18 -7.70 7.40
N CYS A 229 7.85 -8.83 6.76
CA CYS A 229 6.77 -8.98 5.80
C CYS A 229 5.43 -9.30 6.48
N LEU A 230 5.41 -10.19 7.47
CA LEU A 230 4.21 -10.65 8.17
C LEU A 230 3.07 -11.03 7.20
N ARG A 231 3.35 -12.01 6.33
CA ARG A 231 2.36 -12.65 5.44
C ARG A 231 1.80 -11.76 4.32
N ASN A 232 2.55 -10.75 3.85
CA ASN A 232 2.22 -9.83 2.76
C ASN A 232 0.69 -9.66 2.53
N CYS A 233 0.20 -10.02 1.34
CA CYS A 233 -1.20 -10.01 0.98
C CYS A 233 -1.90 -11.33 1.34
N MET A 234 -2.74 -11.30 2.38
CA MET A 234 -3.50 -12.46 2.82
C MET A 234 -4.49 -13.01 1.77
N LYS A 235 -5.03 -12.16 0.89
CA LYS A 235 -5.85 -12.62 -0.25
C LYS A 235 -5.02 -13.56 -1.13
N ASN A 236 -3.83 -13.12 -1.51
CA ASN A 236 -2.96 -13.90 -2.39
C ASN A 236 -2.63 -15.25 -1.76
N LEU A 237 -2.24 -15.24 -0.49
CA LEU A 237 -1.94 -16.47 0.24
C LEU A 237 -3.16 -17.39 0.38
N TYR A 238 -4.35 -16.83 0.62
CA TYR A 238 -5.58 -17.60 0.73
C TYR A 238 -5.91 -18.31 -0.59
N LEU A 239 -5.87 -17.61 -1.72
CA LEU A 239 -6.13 -18.22 -3.03
C LEU A 239 -5.08 -19.28 -3.37
N ALA A 240 -3.79 -18.93 -3.22
CA ALA A 240 -2.70 -19.81 -3.57
C ALA A 240 -2.63 -21.07 -2.70
N TYR A 241 -2.74 -20.96 -1.37
CA TYR A 241 -2.46 -22.07 -0.46
C TYR A 241 -3.73 -22.72 0.11
N VAL A 242 -4.76 -21.94 0.45
CA VAL A 242 -5.97 -22.46 1.11
C VAL A 242 -7.01 -22.94 0.09
N LYS A 243 -7.28 -22.14 -0.95
CA LYS A 243 -8.05 -22.61 -2.12
C LYS A 243 -7.23 -23.54 -3.02
N ASN A 244 -5.93 -23.64 -2.76
CA ASN A 244 -4.99 -24.48 -3.47
C ASN A 244 -4.99 -24.21 -4.99
N ASP A 245 -5.10 -22.94 -5.38
CA ASP A 245 -4.96 -22.53 -6.77
C ASP A 245 -3.46 -22.55 -7.15
N LEU A 246 -3.04 -23.65 -7.78
CA LEU A 246 -1.64 -23.90 -8.12
C LEU A 246 -1.13 -22.94 -9.21
N ASP A 247 -1.98 -22.53 -10.14
CA ASP A 247 -1.60 -21.60 -11.21
C ASP A 247 -1.42 -20.19 -10.64
N TYR A 248 -2.36 -19.72 -9.84
CA TYR A 248 -2.25 -18.43 -9.15
C TYR A 248 -1.04 -18.41 -8.20
N ARG A 249 -0.80 -19.53 -7.50
CA ARG A 249 0.40 -19.69 -6.66
C ARG A 249 1.68 -19.49 -7.47
N ALA A 250 1.85 -20.25 -8.56
CA ALA A 250 3.08 -20.27 -9.34
C ALA A 250 3.31 -18.97 -10.12
N LYS A 251 2.25 -18.37 -10.68
CA LYS A 251 2.36 -17.23 -11.59
C LYS A 251 2.23 -15.87 -10.92
N VAL A 252 1.67 -15.79 -9.71
CA VAL A 252 1.40 -14.51 -9.04
C VAL A 252 2.02 -14.48 -7.65
N VAL A 253 1.71 -15.45 -6.79
CA VAL A 253 2.08 -15.36 -5.37
C VAL A 253 3.56 -15.60 -5.14
N GLU A 254 4.12 -16.68 -5.70
CA GLU A 254 5.54 -17.00 -5.53
C GLU A 254 6.46 -15.91 -6.12
N PRO A 255 6.20 -15.35 -7.31
CA PRO A 255 6.98 -14.22 -7.84
C PRO A 255 6.90 -12.96 -6.97
N ILE A 256 5.72 -12.60 -6.46
CA ILE A 256 5.59 -11.46 -5.52
C ILE A 256 6.38 -11.74 -4.24
N CYS A 257 6.29 -12.96 -3.69
CA CYS A 257 7.07 -13.35 -2.52
C CYS A 257 8.58 -13.29 -2.80
N ASP A 258 9.04 -13.64 -4.00
CA ASP A 258 10.44 -13.50 -4.40
C ASP A 258 10.89 -12.03 -4.47
N LEU A 259 10.06 -11.13 -5.01
CA LEU A 259 10.32 -9.69 -5.01
C LEU A 259 10.41 -9.12 -3.59
N VAL A 260 9.53 -9.56 -2.68
CA VAL A 260 9.57 -9.14 -1.26
C VAL A 260 10.82 -9.68 -0.56
N ARG A 261 11.22 -10.93 -0.81
CA ARG A 261 12.48 -11.49 -0.31
C ARG A 261 13.70 -10.73 -0.85
N HIS A 262 13.70 -10.39 -2.14
CA HIS A 262 14.72 -9.55 -2.77
C HIS A 262 14.83 -8.19 -2.08
N LEU A 263 13.71 -7.47 -1.90
CA LEU A 263 13.65 -6.20 -1.16
C LEU A 263 14.27 -6.35 0.25
N GLY A 264 13.91 -7.42 0.96
CA GLY A 264 14.44 -7.72 2.29
C GLY A 264 15.96 -7.88 2.31
N ARG A 265 16.51 -8.65 1.36
CA ARG A 265 17.96 -8.89 1.22
C ARG A 265 18.71 -7.62 0.85
N GLU A 266 18.18 -6.83 -0.07
CA GLU A 266 18.79 -5.56 -0.46
C GLU A 266 18.80 -4.56 0.71
N ILE A 267 17.76 -4.51 1.53
CA ILE A 267 17.77 -3.69 2.75
C ILE A 267 18.87 -4.18 3.72
N ASP A 268 19.03 -5.48 3.92
CA ASP A 268 20.01 -6.03 4.85
C ASP A 268 21.45 -5.73 4.45
N ARG A 269 21.75 -5.59 3.15
CA ARG A 269 23.08 -5.20 2.63
C ARG A 269 23.55 -3.83 3.10
N HIS A 270 22.63 -2.96 3.52
CA HIS A 270 22.93 -1.60 4.01
C HIS A 270 23.07 -1.49 5.53
N ASP A 271 22.97 -2.59 6.28
CA ASP A 271 22.96 -2.61 7.75
C ASP A 271 21.94 -1.59 8.32
N PRO A 272 20.63 -1.91 8.28
CA PRO A 272 19.58 -0.96 8.62
C PRO A 272 19.68 -0.46 10.07
N GLN A 273 20.24 -1.25 10.97
CA GLN A 273 20.47 -0.85 12.37
C GLN A 273 21.57 0.21 12.46
N ALA A 274 22.72 0.00 11.81
CA ALA A 274 23.79 1.00 11.80
C ALA A 274 23.39 2.28 11.06
N TRP A 275 22.68 2.16 9.93
CA TRP A 275 22.13 3.31 9.22
C TRP A 275 21.15 4.09 10.09
N TYR A 276 20.22 3.41 10.75
CA TYR A 276 19.26 4.06 11.65
C TYR A 276 19.98 4.73 12.82
N GLY A 277 21.04 4.12 13.37
CA GLY A 277 21.87 4.73 14.41
C GLY A 277 22.45 6.09 14.01
N LYS A 278 22.89 6.23 12.76
CA LYS A 278 23.47 7.46 12.17
C LYS A 278 22.42 8.45 11.65
N ALA A 279 21.19 8.02 11.42
CA ALA A 279 20.13 8.87 10.89
C ALA A 279 19.81 10.06 11.83
N SER A 280 19.47 11.20 11.23
CA SER A 280 19.05 12.39 11.96
C SER A 280 17.77 12.14 12.78
N LEU A 281 17.56 12.89 13.86
CA LEU A 281 16.34 12.77 14.68
C LEU A 281 15.03 12.94 13.87
N PRO A 282 14.92 13.88 12.91
CA PRO A 282 13.74 13.96 12.06
C PRO A 282 13.50 12.69 11.24
N VAL A 283 14.55 12.10 10.65
CA VAL A 283 14.44 10.83 9.90
C VAL A 283 14.01 9.68 10.81
N LYS A 284 14.60 9.57 12.00
CA LYS A 284 14.22 8.55 12.99
C LYS A 284 12.75 8.64 13.36
N ARG A 285 12.25 9.86 13.65
CA ARG A 285 10.84 10.12 13.96
C ARG A 285 9.94 9.80 12.78
N ALA A 286 10.27 10.30 11.59
CA ALA A 286 9.50 10.06 10.38
C ALA A 286 9.40 8.56 10.04
N LEU A 287 10.49 7.81 10.13
CA LEU A 287 10.49 6.37 9.87
C LEU A 287 9.66 5.60 10.90
N ARG A 288 9.73 5.98 12.18
CA ARG A 288 9.07 5.29 13.29
C ARG A 288 7.58 5.60 13.37
N ASP A 289 7.22 6.87 13.27
CA ASP A 289 5.90 7.39 13.66
C ASP A 289 5.11 7.94 12.46
N CYS A 290 5.46 7.56 11.22
CA CYS A 290 4.75 8.04 10.04
C CYS A 290 3.25 7.69 10.15
N GLU A 291 2.39 8.70 10.22
CA GLU A 291 0.94 8.51 10.29
C GLU A 291 0.42 7.72 9.08
N VAL A 292 1.13 7.77 7.95
CA VAL A 292 0.79 7.05 6.72
C VAL A 292 0.63 5.55 6.96
N TYR A 293 1.38 4.99 7.91
CA TYR A 293 1.31 3.56 8.25
C TYR A 293 0.01 3.18 8.93
N GLU A 294 -0.77 4.14 9.43
CA GLU A 294 -2.05 3.89 10.10
C GLU A 294 -3.21 3.78 9.10
N TYR A 295 -3.02 4.13 7.85
CA TYR A 295 -4.10 4.10 6.86
C TYR A 295 -3.65 3.67 5.46
N VAL A 296 -2.40 3.25 5.28
CA VAL A 296 -1.89 2.57 4.09
C VAL A 296 -1.22 1.27 4.52
N GLU A 297 -1.38 0.20 3.74
CA GLU A 297 -0.56 -1.00 3.89
C GLU A 297 0.90 -0.68 3.53
N ILE A 298 1.84 -1.28 4.24
CA ILE A 298 3.27 -0.94 4.09
C ILE A 298 4.06 -2.04 3.38
N MET A 299 3.39 -3.10 2.94
CA MET A 299 4.00 -4.14 2.11
C MET A 299 3.56 -3.95 0.66
N PRO A 300 4.47 -4.18 -0.30
CA PRO A 300 4.18 -4.05 -1.72
C PRO A 300 3.47 -5.29 -2.29
#